data_AF-A0A2K3JQP1-F1
#
_entry.id   AF-A0A2K3JQP1-F1
#
_cell.length_a   1.000
_cell.length_b   1.000
_cell.length_c   1.000
_cell.angle_alpha   90.00
_cell.angle_beta   90.00
_cell.angle_gamma   90.00
#
_symmetry.space_group_name_H-M   'P 1'
#
loop_
_entity.id
_entity.type
_entity.pdbx_description
1 polymer ?
#
loop_
_entity_poly.entity_id
_entity_poly.type
_entity_poly.pdbx_seq_one_letter_code
_entity_poly.pdbx_strand_id
1 'polypeptide(L)'
;MGTGKTSLVLRFVKGQFSEYQESTIGAAFFTQVLSLNEATVKFDIWDTAGQERYHSLAPMYYRGAAAAIVVYDITSMDSFVRAKKWVREVQRQ
;
A
#
# COMPACT_ATOMS: atom_id res chain seq x y z
N MET A 1 5.15 11.75 6.74
CA MET A 1 5.51 11.01 5.51
C MET A 1 6.28 9.76 5.94
N GLY A 2 6.17 8.65 5.21
CA GLY A 2 6.88 7.41 5.53
C GLY A 2 6.12 6.45 6.47
N THR A 3 4.89 6.07 6.14
CA THR A 3 4.11 5.10 6.97
C THR A 3 4.53 3.63 6.78
N GLY A 4 5.58 3.35 5.99
CA GLY A 4 6.11 2.00 5.82
C GLY A 4 5.39 1.11 4.79
N LYS A 5 4.47 1.64 3.96
CA LYS A 5 3.76 0.86 2.91
C LYS A 5 4.71 0.04 2.03
N THR A 6 5.68 0.69 1.41
CA THR A 6 6.66 0.04 0.54
C THR A 6 7.49 -0.99 1.30
N SER A 7 7.90 -0.68 2.54
CA SER A 7 8.63 -1.63 3.38
C SER A 7 7.81 -2.88 3.71
N LEU A 8 6.51 -2.75 3.97
CA LEU A 8 5.61 -3.88 4.18
C LEU A 8 5.48 -4.75 2.92
N VAL A 9 5.29 -4.12 1.75
CA VAL A 9 5.18 -4.84 0.48
C VAL A 9 6.49 -5.57 0.15
N LEU A 10 7.64 -4.91 0.28
CA LEU A 10 8.94 -5.52 0.03
C LEU A 10 9.25 -6.65 1.01
N ARG A 11 8.87 -6.51 2.29
CA ARG A 11 9.03 -7.59 3.27
C ARG A 11 8.17 -8.80 2.92
N PHE A 12 6.94 -8.59 2.48
CA PHE A 12 6.03 -9.66 2.09
C PHE A 12 6.46 -10.37 0.79
N VAL A 13 6.85 -9.61 -0.23
CA VAL A 13 7.16 -10.14 -1.57
C VAL A 13 8.58 -10.70 -1.63
N LYS A 14 9.56 -10.00 -1.02
CA LYS A 14 11.00 -10.31 -1.16
C LYS A 14 11.66 -10.80 0.12
N GLY A 15 10.98 -10.75 1.26
CA GLY A 15 11.61 -11.02 2.57
C GLY A 15 12.59 -9.93 3.02
N GLN A 16 12.69 -8.81 2.30
CA GLN A 16 13.70 -7.77 2.50
C GLN A 16 13.15 -6.59 3.30
N PHE A 17 14.05 -5.92 4.03
CA PHE A 17 13.78 -4.67 4.72
C PHE A 17 14.98 -3.74 4.56
N SER A 18 14.72 -2.47 4.29
CA SER A 18 15.72 -1.41 4.27
C SER A 18 15.35 -0.36 5.31
N GLU A 19 16.31 0.03 6.15
CA GLU A 19 16.15 1.17 7.07
C GLU A 19 15.90 2.47 6.29
N TYR A 20 16.54 2.59 5.14
CA TYR A 20 16.39 3.74 4.25
C TYR A 20 15.59 3.31 3.02
N GLN A 21 14.30 3.57 3.06
CA GLN A 21 13.40 3.33 1.94
C GLN A 21 13.09 4.63 1.21
N GLU A 22 13.37 4.66 -0.10
CA GLU A 22 13.00 5.79 -0.94
C GLU A 22 11.49 5.93 -1.07
N SER A 23 11.04 7.16 -1.28
CA SER A 23 9.63 7.46 -1.52
C SER A 23 9.16 6.87 -2.84
N THR A 24 8.07 6.11 -2.83
CA THR A 24 7.38 5.67 -4.05
C THR A 24 6.97 6.88 -4.89
N ILE A 25 7.25 6.82 -6.19
CA ILE A 25 6.87 7.81 -7.20
C ILE A 25 5.65 7.26 -7.95
N GLY A 26 4.49 7.89 -7.81
CA GLY A 26 3.24 7.40 -8.42
C GLY A 26 2.78 6.07 -7.80
N ALA A 27 3.10 4.95 -8.44
CA ALA A 27 2.88 3.62 -7.89
C ALA A 27 3.90 2.60 -8.41
N ALA A 28 4.12 1.54 -7.65
CA ALA A 28 4.88 0.37 -8.04
C ALA A 28 3.98 -0.88 -8.01
N PHE A 29 4.23 -1.81 -8.93
CA PHE A 29 3.47 -3.05 -9.04
C PHE A 29 4.32 -4.23 -8.59
N PHE A 30 3.73 -5.10 -7.76
CA PHE A 30 4.36 -6.32 -7.27
C PHE A 30 3.41 -7.49 -7.40
N THR A 31 3.95 -8.69 -7.61
CA THR A 31 3.19 -9.93 -7.56
C THR A 31 3.78 -10.86 -6.50
N GLN A 32 2.91 -11.49 -5.71
CA GLN A 32 3.29 -12.59 -4.82
C GLN A 32 2.28 -13.73 -4.93
N VAL A 33 2.78 -14.96 -5.10
CA VAL A 33 1.94 -16.15 -5.15
C VAL A 33 2.12 -16.95 -3.88
N LEU A 34 1.03 -17.20 -3.16
CA LEU A 34 1.02 -18.06 -1.98
C LEU A 34 0.30 -19.36 -2.31
N SER A 35 1.01 -20.47 -2.15
CA SER A 35 0.40 -21.81 -2.16
C SER A 35 -0.03 -22.17 -0.75
N LEU A 36 -1.35 -22.15 -0.52
CA LEU A 36 -1.98 -22.64 0.70
C LEU A 36 -2.42 -24.10 0.47
N ASN A 37 -2.73 -24.82 1.54
CA ASN A 37 -3.09 -26.25 1.45
C ASN A 37 -4.26 -26.53 0.49
N GLU A 38 -5.23 -25.62 0.41
CA GLU A 38 -6.48 -25.79 -0.34
C GLU A 38 -6.59 -24.88 -1.58
N ALA A 39 -5.69 -23.91 -1.72
CA ALA A 39 -5.76 -22.93 -2.81
C ALA A 39 -4.42 -22.26 -3.07
N THR A 40 -4.19 -21.89 -4.33
CA THR A 40 -3.12 -20.96 -4.71
C THR A 40 -3.70 -19.58 -4.91
N VAL A 41 -3.19 -18.60 -4.16
CA VAL A 41 -3.64 -17.21 -4.23
C VAL A 41 -2.53 -16.36 -4.84
N LYS A 42 -2.84 -15.68 -5.94
CA LYS A 42 -1.97 -14.66 -6.54
C LYS A 42 -2.40 -13.28 -6.06
N PHE A 43 -1.52 -12.60 -5.36
CA PHE A 43 -1.66 -11.19 -4.99
C PHE A 43 -0.98 -10.34 -6.06
N ASP A 44 -1.77 -9.51 -6.74
CA ASP A 44 -1.28 -8.41 -7.56
C ASP A 44 -1.45 -7.11 -6.77
N ILE A 45 -0.33 -6.51 -6.39
CA ILE A 45 -0.25 -5.47 -5.36
C ILE A 45 0.22 -4.16 -6.01
N TRP A 46 -0.60 -3.13 -5.87
CA TRP A 46 -0.22 -1.75 -6.18
C TRP A 46 0.25 -1.03 -4.90
N ASP A 47 1.56 -0.82 -4.77
CA ASP A 47 2.13 0.08 -3.76
C ASP A 47 2.03 1.52 -4.26
N THR A 48 1.27 2.37 -3.57
CA THR A 48 0.99 3.74 -4.01
C THR A 48 1.78 4.78 -3.22
N ALA A 49 2.13 5.85 -3.92
CA ALA A 49 2.73 7.04 -3.35
C ALA A 49 1.76 7.70 -2.36
N GLY A 50 2.22 7.95 -1.13
CA GLY A 50 1.42 8.58 -0.07
C GLY A 50 1.47 10.11 -0.07
N GLN A 51 2.19 10.72 -1.02
CA GLN A 51 2.37 12.17 -1.13
C GLN A 51 1.18 12.79 -1.88
N GLU A 52 0.71 13.94 -1.40
CA GLU A 52 -0.48 14.62 -1.94
C GLU A 52 -0.34 14.98 -3.43
N ARG A 53 0.89 15.24 -3.92
CA ARG A 53 1.13 15.51 -5.34
C ARG A 53 0.73 14.38 -6.29
N TYR A 54 0.61 13.15 -5.78
CA TYR A 54 0.18 11.97 -6.55
C TYR A 54 -1.27 11.55 -6.25
N HIS A 55 -1.98 12.30 -5.40
CA HIS A 55 -3.30 11.93 -4.93
C HIS A 55 -4.31 11.72 -6.07
N SER A 56 -4.27 12.57 -7.10
CA SER A 56 -5.14 12.45 -8.27
C SER A 56 -4.95 11.16 -9.08
N LEU A 57 -3.81 10.48 -8.92
CA LEU A 57 -3.54 9.20 -9.57
C LEU A 57 -4.08 8.02 -8.75
N ALA A 58 -4.29 8.15 -7.44
CA ALA A 58 -4.69 7.04 -6.57
C ALA A 58 -5.93 6.25 -7.08
N PRO A 59 -7.01 6.89 -7.59
CA PRO A 59 -8.17 6.19 -8.13
C PRO A 59 -7.89 5.18 -9.23
N MET A 60 -6.86 5.38 -10.04
CA MET A 60 -6.55 4.47 -11.14
C MET A 60 -5.94 3.15 -10.65
N TYR A 61 -5.29 3.15 -9.48
CA TYR A 61 -4.52 2.00 -8.99
C TYR A 61 -5.33 1.03 -8.14
N TYR A 62 -6.35 1.50 -7.42
CA TYR A 62 -7.24 0.62 -6.64
C TYR A 62 -8.55 0.26 -7.35
N ARG A 63 -8.78 0.74 -8.58
CA ARG A 63 -9.96 0.37 -9.38
C ARG A 63 -9.98 -1.14 -9.62
N GLY A 64 -11.08 -1.80 -9.22
CA GLY A 64 -11.24 -3.24 -9.35
C GLY A 64 -10.39 -4.06 -8.35
N ALA A 65 -9.77 -3.41 -7.37
CA ALA A 65 -9.04 -4.11 -6.32
C ALA A 65 -10.02 -4.90 -5.44
N ALA A 66 -9.70 -6.15 -5.16
CA ALA A 66 -10.49 -7.00 -4.26
C ALA A 66 -10.35 -6.61 -2.78
N ALA A 67 -9.26 -5.94 -2.42
CA ALA A 67 -8.97 -5.47 -1.07
C ALA A 67 -8.06 -4.23 -1.11
N ALA A 68 -8.07 -3.46 -0.02
CA ALA A 68 -7.18 -2.33 0.17
C ALA A 68 -6.55 -2.37 1.56
N ILE A 69 -5.27 -2.00 1.64
CA ILE A 69 -4.51 -1.89 2.89
C ILE A 69 -4.19 -0.42 3.11
N VAL A 70 -4.71 0.16 4.20
CA VAL A 70 -4.41 1.53 4.61
C VAL A 70 -3.45 1.49 5.79
N VAL A 71 -2.30 2.15 5.66
CA VAL A 71 -1.21 2.09 6.64
C VAL A 71 -0.95 3.47 7.24
N TYR A 72 -0.82 3.51 8.56
CA TYR A 72 -0.36 4.67 9.31
C TYR A 72 0.79 4.28 10.24
N ASP A 73 1.52 5.28 10.72
CA ASP A 73 2.58 5.13 11.70
C ASP A 73 2.02 5.44 13.09
N ILE A 74 2.12 4.47 14.01
CA ILE A 74 1.62 4.58 15.39
C ILE A 74 2.29 5.71 16.19
N THR A 75 3.49 6.12 15.79
CA THR A 75 4.23 7.23 16.43
C THR A 75 3.79 8.60 15.90
N SER A 76 2.96 8.63 14.85
CA SER A 76 2.50 9.85 14.18
C SER A 76 0.97 9.95 14.14
N MET A 77 0.40 10.74 15.05
CA MET A 77 -1.04 11.04 15.06
C MET A 77 -1.53 11.63 13.74
N ASP A 78 -0.74 12.49 13.10
CA ASP A 78 -1.08 13.06 11.79
C ASP A 78 -1.27 11.97 10.72
N SER A 79 -0.42 10.94 10.74
CA SER A 79 -0.55 9.82 9.81
C SER A 79 -1.84 9.03 10.04
N PHE A 80 -2.24 8.85 11.30
CA PHE A 80 -3.50 8.20 11.66
C PHE A 80 -4.72 9.00 11.20
N VAL A 81 -4.73 10.31 11.42
CA VAL A 81 -5.80 11.20 10.95
C VAL A 81 -5.92 11.15 9.42
N ARG A 82 -4.79 11.13 8.70
CA ARG A 82 -4.78 10.97 7.23
C ARG A 82 -5.29 9.60 6.79
N ALA A 83 -4.91 8.51 7.47
CA ALA A 83 -5.40 7.17 7.16
C ALA A 83 -6.93 7.07 7.26
N LYS A 84 -7.56 7.73 8.24
CA LYS A 84 -9.03 7.81 8.30
C LYS A 84 -9.65 8.45 7.06
N LYS A 85 -8.99 9.45 6.46
CA LYS A 85 -9.44 10.07 5.20
C LYS A 85 -9.33 9.08 4.04
N TRP A 86 -8.20 8.38 3.94
CA TRP A 86 -7.97 7.34 2.93
C TRP A 86 -8.99 6.20 3.00
N VAL A 87 -9.33 5.72 4.20
CA VAL A 87 -10.38 4.69 4.38
C VAL A 87 -11.71 5.17 3.78
N ARG A 88 -12.13 6.40 4.09
CA ARG A 88 -13.40 6.95 3.57
C ARG A 88 -13.37 7.11 2.06
N GLU A 89 -12.22 7.41 1.49
CA GLU A 89 -12.06 7.60 0.05
C GLU A 89 -12.12 6.28 -0.71
N VAL A 90 -11.38 5.27 -0.24
CA VAL A 90 -11.39 3.92 -0.83
C VAL A 90 -12.78 3.30 -0.73
N GLN A 91 -13.53 3.54 0.36
CA GLN A 91 -14.91 3.06 0.51
C GLN A 91 -15.92 3.71 -0.45
N ARG A 92 -15.59 4.84 -1.08
CA ARG A 92 -16.47 5.52 -2.05
C ARG A 92 -16.31 5.02 -3.49
N GLN A 93 -15.49 3.99 -3.68
CA GLN A 93 -15.12 3.41 -4.97
C GLN A 93 -15.82 2.08 -5.15
#